data_AF-A0A0L0SGZ3-F1
#
_entry.id   AF-A0A0L0SGZ3-F1
#
_cell.length_a   1.000
_cell.length_b   1.000
_cell.length_c   1.000
_cell.angle_alpha   90.00
_cell.angle_beta   90.00
_cell.angle_gamma   90.00
#
_symmetry.space_group_name_H-M   'P 1'
#
loop_
_entity.id
_entity.type
_entity.pdbx_description
1 polymer ?
#
loop_
_entity_poly.entity_id
_entity_poly.type
_entity_poly.pdbx_seq_one_letter_code
_entity_poly.pdbx_strand_id
1 'polypeptide(L)'
;MSANAPNPAAAAAELELIEKVELRFALAASATQLDATVRTFLVPVLQKLASPTPGIQSKVLALLAHINARMRSEPTMHLPTQALVALVGAAATAPIVRNFGLVYLEMALERTPATERTEWLVPLLATFAVLGSAGVLMGRAPPRQHALLASLATTCLEPLQAPPVTSDALAIKEKVSTGVPTTVWPVTLQCWAYTLRHMPPTASLAVWTTTKRAILNFTTHYVPPTASWHRAYVLFLGTCDANSALSDLADTSLRRTPLDFETPPLVSALYALYFEQNVAAHSGTGPPTVTPATPTAPANALSSLLAAATAAGSPAAPSVSVDVVTVKHKVLTALAKSKVAASAFPFCWKVIVGALFGTPPVHKLQQAGLGFLQWVARMADQAVLEQNAPEILAGTLRIVKEPPGH
;
A
#
# COMPACT_ATOMS: atom_id res chain seq x y z
N MET A 1 -31.78 30.38 10.79
CA MET A 1 -30.95 31.14 9.83
C MET A 1 -30.82 30.29 8.58
N SER A 2 -31.55 30.69 7.55
CA SER A 2 -31.64 30.04 6.24
C SER A 2 -30.48 30.51 5.38
N ALA A 3 -29.67 29.59 4.84
CA ALA A 3 -28.82 29.84 3.67
C ALA A 3 -28.24 28.53 3.16
N ASN A 4 -28.81 28.01 2.07
CA ASN A 4 -28.14 27.69 0.81
C ASN A 4 -28.92 26.58 0.06
N ALA A 5 -30.12 26.90 -0.42
CA ALA A 5 -30.73 26.11 -1.48
C ALA A 5 -29.95 26.39 -2.79
N PRO A 6 -29.52 25.37 -3.55
CA PRO A 6 -28.76 25.58 -4.78
C PRO A 6 -29.60 26.40 -5.77
N ASN A 7 -29.06 27.51 -6.26
CA ASN A 7 -29.73 28.36 -7.25
C ASN A 7 -29.97 27.56 -8.55
N PRO A 8 -31.22 27.37 -8.98
CA PRO A 8 -31.55 26.53 -10.15
C PRO A 8 -30.94 27.06 -11.46
N ALA A 9 -30.74 28.38 -11.59
CA ALA A 9 -30.09 28.97 -12.77
C ALA A 9 -28.59 28.64 -12.85
N ALA A 10 -27.91 28.55 -11.70
CA ALA A 10 -26.50 28.16 -11.65
C ALA A 10 -26.30 26.67 -11.97
N ALA A 11 -27.24 25.82 -11.52
CA ALA A 11 -27.26 24.39 -11.85
C ALA A 11 -27.45 24.13 -13.36
N ALA A 12 -28.34 24.89 -14.02
CA ALA A 12 -28.57 24.80 -15.45
C ALA A 12 -27.34 25.25 -16.28
N ALA A 13 -26.71 26.37 -15.90
CA ALA A 13 -25.49 26.85 -16.54
C ALA A 13 -24.31 25.87 -16.40
N GLU A 14 -24.19 25.19 -15.24
CA GLU A 14 -23.17 24.19 -15.02
C GLU A 14 -23.37 22.93 -15.90
N LEU A 15 -24.62 22.55 -16.13
CA LEU A 15 -24.98 21.45 -17.02
C LEU A 15 -24.66 21.78 -18.48
N GLU A 16 -25.00 22.99 -18.93
CA GLU A 16 -24.72 23.48 -20.29
C GLU A 16 -23.20 23.50 -20.57
N LEU A 17 -22.40 23.87 -19.58
CA LEU A 17 -20.94 23.84 -19.70
C LEU A 17 -20.41 22.42 -19.92
N ILE A 18 -20.97 21.41 -19.27
CA ILE A 18 -20.56 20.00 -19.44
C ILE A 18 -20.97 19.50 -20.83
N GLU A 19 -22.18 19.82 -21.28
CA GLU A 19 -22.65 19.46 -22.62
C GLU A 19 -21.80 20.13 -23.71
N LYS A 20 -21.38 21.38 -23.50
CA LYS A 20 -20.46 22.07 -24.40
C LYS A 20 -19.08 21.41 -24.46
N VAL A 21 -18.57 20.93 -23.33
CA VAL A 21 -17.31 20.17 -23.29
C VAL A 21 -17.47 18.82 -23.98
N GLU A 22 -18.58 18.13 -23.76
CA GLU A 22 -18.91 16.86 -24.43
C GLU A 22 -18.97 17.03 -25.96
N LEU A 23 -19.63 18.08 -26.45
CA LEU A 23 -19.65 18.42 -27.88
C LEU A 23 -18.25 18.70 -28.42
N ARG A 24 -17.38 19.38 -27.68
CA ARG A 24 -15.98 19.59 -28.10
C ARG A 24 -15.21 18.27 -28.22
N PHE A 25 -15.46 17.33 -27.32
CA PHE A 25 -14.90 15.98 -27.43
C PHE A 25 -15.52 15.19 -28.59
N ALA A 26 -16.79 15.39 -28.92
CA ALA A 26 -17.41 14.76 -30.08
C ALA A 26 -16.87 15.30 -31.41
N LEU A 27 -16.59 16.61 -31.48
CA LEU A 27 -16.11 17.30 -32.68
C LEU A 27 -14.61 17.14 -32.97
N ALA A 28 -13.82 16.73 -31.99
CA ALA A 28 -12.39 16.50 -32.18
C ALA A 28 -12.16 15.30 -33.10
N ALA A 29 -11.98 15.50 -34.41
CA ALA A 29 -11.86 14.42 -35.38
C ALA A 29 -10.43 13.87 -35.52
N SER A 30 -9.41 14.70 -35.23
CA SER A 30 -8.00 14.30 -35.29
C SER A 30 -7.41 13.97 -33.92
N ALA A 31 -6.33 13.17 -33.90
CA ALA A 31 -5.56 12.88 -32.70
C ALA A 31 -4.99 14.16 -32.04
N THR A 32 -4.59 15.16 -32.83
CA THR A 32 -4.08 16.45 -32.34
C THR A 32 -5.16 17.30 -31.66
N GLN A 33 -6.39 17.29 -32.18
CA GLN A 33 -7.52 17.97 -31.55
C GLN A 33 -7.95 17.26 -30.26
N LEU A 34 -7.90 15.92 -30.25
CA LEU A 34 -8.17 15.13 -29.05
C LEU A 34 -7.12 15.42 -27.96
N ASP A 35 -5.83 15.46 -28.28
CA ASP A 35 -4.78 15.79 -27.32
C ASP A 35 -4.98 17.20 -26.72
N ALA A 36 -5.22 18.21 -27.56
CA ALA A 36 -5.46 19.57 -27.11
C ALA A 36 -6.71 19.69 -26.21
N THR A 37 -7.80 19.00 -26.56
CA THR A 37 -9.03 18.98 -25.77
C THR A 37 -8.85 18.25 -24.43
N VAL A 38 -8.17 17.10 -24.42
CA VAL A 38 -7.84 16.36 -23.18
C VAL A 38 -6.99 17.21 -22.24
N ARG A 39 -5.92 17.84 -22.75
CA ARG A 39 -5.04 18.70 -21.94
C ARG A 39 -5.77 19.87 -21.29
N THR A 40 -6.76 20.43 -21.98
CA THR A 40 -7.52 21.60 -21.50
C THR A 40 -8.64 21.21 -20.55
N PHE A 41 -9.39 20.15 -20.85
CA PHE A 41 -10.67 19.88 -20.18
C PHE A 41 -10.67 18.69 -19.23
N LEU A 42 -9.68 17.78 -19.27
CA LEU A 42 -9.69 16.58 -18.41
C LEU A 42 -9.72 16.94 -16.92
N VAL A 43 -8.80 17.80 -16.47
CA VAL A 43 -8.71 18.19 -15.04
C VAL A 43 -9.97 18.95 -14.58
N PRO A 44 -10.47 19.96 -15.32
CA PRO A 44 -11.75 20.59 -15.00
C PRO A 44 -12.93 19.62 -14.93
N VAL A 45 -13.03 18.67 -15.87
CA VAL A 45 -14.09 17.65 -15.88
C VAL A 45 -13.99 16.75 -14.64
N LEU A 46 -12.77 16.35 -14.25
CA LEU A 46 -12.56 15.57 -13.02
C LEU A 46 -13.00 16.33 -11.77
N GLN A 47 -12.69 17.63 -11.66
CA GLN A 47 -13.12 18.45 -10.53
C GLN A 47 -14.65 18.53 -10.40
N LYS A 48 -15.38 18.48 -11.52
CA LYS A 48 -16.85 18.50 -11.53
C LYS A 48 -17.51 17.23 -10.97
N LEU A 49 -16.75 16.15 -10.73
CA LEU A 49 -17.25 14.97 -10.00
C LEU A 49 -17.68 15.28 -8.56
N ALA A 50 -17.16 16.36 -7.96
CA ALA A 50 -17.55 16.80 -6.63
C ALA A 50 -18.65 17.87 -6.61
N SER A 51 -19.26 18.19 -7.77
CA SER A 51 -20.36 19.16 -7.80
C SER A 51 -21.57 18.64 -7.02
N PRO A 52 -22.19 19.46 -6.15
CA PRO A 52 -23.38 19.08 -5.39
C PRO A 52 -24.66 19.05 -6.25
N THR A 53 -24.61 19.53 -7.49
CA THR A 53 -25.75 19.62 -8.39
C THR A 53 -26.21 18.22 -8.85
N PRO A 54 -27.50 17.86 -8.69
CA PRO A 54 -28.00 16.54 -9.08
C PRO A 54 -27.84 16.31 -10.59
N GLY A 55 -27.42 15.10 -10.98
CA GLY A 55 -27.26 14.70 -12.39
C GLY A 55 -25.93 15.06 -13.04
N ILE A 56 -25.19 16.05 -12.51
CA ILE A 56 -23.87 16.43 -13.05
C ILE A 56 -22.87 15.30 -12.93
N GLN A 57 -22.78 14.67 -11.77
CA GLN A 57 -21.86 13.55 -11.54
C GLN A 57 -22.07 12.41 -12.55
N SER A 58 -23.33 12.02 -12.81
CA SER A 58 -23.66 10.98 -13.78
C SER A 58 -23.26 11.36 -15.21
N LYS A 59 -23.50 12.61 -15.62
CA LYS A 59 -23.06 13.11 -16.93
C LYS A 59 -21.54 13.16 -17.06
N VAL A 60 -20.83 13.63 -16.02
CA VAL A 60 -19.37 13.64 -15.99
C VAL A 60 -18.81 12.22 -16.12
N LEU A 61 -19.41 11.23 -15.44
CA LEU A 61 -19.01 9.83 -15.58
C LEU A 61 -19.23 9.31 -17.01
N ALA A 62 -20.35 9.64 -17.65
CA ALA A 62 -20.60 9.29 -19.04
C ALA A 62 -19.57 9.94 -19.99
N LEU A 63 -19.27 11.23 -19.79
CA LEU A 63 -18.25 11.95 -20.56
C LEU A 63 -16.86 11.31 -20.40
N LEU A 64 -16.45 10.97 -19.18
CA LEU A 64 -15.20 10.24 -18.93
C LEU A 64 -15.19 8.87 -19.65
N ALA A 65 -16.36 8.26 -19.87
CA ALA A 65 -16.47 6.98 -20.58
C ALA A 65 -16.16 7.14 -22.06
N HIS A 66 -16.70 8.19 -22.66
CA HIS A 66 -16.41 8.57 -24.04
C HIS A 66 -14.93 8.93 -24.21
N ILE A 67 -14.38 9.73 -23.29
CA ILE A 67 -12.94 10.08 -23.29
C ILE A 67 -12.08 8.81 -23.23
N ASN A 68 -12.36 7.89 -22.29
CA ASN A 68 -11.60 6.64 -22.16
C ASN A 68 -11.75 5.69 -23.35
N ALA A 69 -12.90 5.67 -24.02
CA ALA A 69 -13.09 4.92 -25.24
C ALA A 69 -12.18 5.45 -26.36
N ARG A 70 -12.12 6.77 -26.53
CA ARG A 70 -11.27 7.42 -27.53
C ARG A 70 -9.78 7.28 -27.22
N MET A 71 -9.40 7.42 -25.96
CA MET A 71 -8.00 7.26 -25.52
C MET A 71 -7.45 5.84 -25.73
N ARG A 72 -8.32 4.82 -25.82
CA ARG A 72 -7.89 3.45 -26.12
C ARG A 72 -7.48 3.29 -27.59
N SER A 73 -8.07 4.08 -28.48
CA SER A 73 -7.73 4.09 -29.91
C SER A 73 -6.40 4.79 -30.19
N GLU A 74 -5.92 5.63 -29.26
CA GLU A 74 -4.69 6.43 -29.41
C GLU A 74 -3.73 6.19 -28.23
N PRO A 75 -2.95 5.09 -28.26
CA PRO A 75 -2.09 4.70 -27.15
C PRO A 75 -0.87 5.62 -26.96
N THR A 76 -0.48 6.38 -27.99
CA THR A 76 0.70 7.28 -27.99
C THR A 76 0.41 8.68 -27.45
N MET A 77 -0.84 8.99 -27.12
CA MET A 77 -1.25 10.31 -26.66
C MET A 77 -0.82 10.55 -25.20
N HIS A 78 -0.18 11.68 -24.93
CA HIS A 78 0.30 12.03 -23.59
C HIS A 78 -0.78 12.76 -22.79
N LEU A 79 -1.01 12.29 -21.56
CA LEU A 79 -1.93 12.96 -20.64
C LEU A 79 -1.25 14.17 -19.96
N PRO A 80 -2.04 15.11 -19.40
CA PRO A 80 -1.50 16.25 -18.66
C PRO A 80 -0.98 15.83 -17.26
N THR A 81 0.14 15.10 -17.21
CA THR A 81 0.72 14.52 -15.99
C THR A 81 0.95 15.56 -14.90
N GLN A 82 1.52 16.71 -15.23
CA GLN A 82 1.76 17.79 -14.25
C GLN A 82 0.47 18.27 -13.57
N ALA A 83 -0.59 18.47 -14.36
CA ALA A 83 -1.86 18.94 -13.84
C ALA A 83 -2.59 17.87 -13.01
N LEU A 84 -2.43 16.58 -13.38
CA LEU A 84 -2.95 15.45 -12.61
C LEU A 84 -2.24 15.30 -11.26
N VAL A 85 -0.91 15.44 -11.22
CA VAL A 85 -0.12 15.45 -9.96
C VAL A 85 -0.59 16.59 -9.06
N ALA A 86 -0.77 17.80 -9.60
CA ALA A 86 -1.28 18.95 -8.84
C ALA A 86 -2.70 18.71 -8.31
N LEU A 87 -3.60 18.12 -9.11
CA LEU A 87 -4.96 17.79 -8.69
C LEU A 87 -4.99 16.79 -7.52
N VAL A 88 -4.20 15.72 -7.62
CA VAL A 88 -4.13 14.67 -6.59
C VAL A 88 -3.46 15.17 -5.32
N GLY A 89 -2.40 15.97 -5.46
CA GLY A 89 -1.60 16.52 -4.37
C GLY A 89 -2.23 17.70 -3.63
N ALA A 90 -3.36 18.25 -4.09
CA ALA A 90 -4.03 19.35 -3.41
C ALA A 90 -4.86 18.86 -2.21
N ALA A 91 -4.66 19.49 -1.04
CA ALA A 91 -5.33 19.12 0.21
C ALA A 91 -6.86 19.25 0.13
N ALA A 92 -7.35 20.27 -0.58
CA ALA A 92 -8.78 20.55 -0.75
C ALA A 92 -9.51 19.64 -1.75
N THR A 93 -8.79 18.75 -2.45
CA THR A 93 -9.40 17.87 -3.45
C THR A 93 -10.33 16.85 -2.81
N ALA A 94 -11.58 16.82 -3.25
CA ALA A 94 -12.58 15.87 -2.77
C ALA A 94 -12.15 14.40 -3.03
N PRO A 95 -12.50 13.43 -2.15
CA PRO A 95 -12.06 12.04 -2.28
C PRO A 95 -12.38 11.38 -3.63
N ILE A 96 -13.59 11.63 -4.17
CA ILE A 96 -13.98 11.08 -5.47
C ILE A 96 -13.12 11.63 -6.61
N VAL A 97 -12.85 12.93 -6.62
CA VAL A 97 -12.01 13.60 -7.63
C VAL A 97 -10.59 13.06 -7.56
N ARG A 98 -10.08 12.89 -6.34
CA ARG A 98 -8.74 12.36 -6.08
C ARG A 98 -8.59 10.91 -6.54
N ASN A 99 -9.58 10.05 -6.28
CA ASN A 99 -9.56 8.65 -6.73
C ASN A 99 -9.53 8.53 -8.26
N PHE A 100 -10.38 9.30 -8.96
CA PHE A 100 -10.34 9.32 -10.42
C PHE A 100 -9.05 9.98 -10.95
N GLY A 101 -8.56 11.03 -10.30
CA GLY A 101 -7.29 11.67 -10.64
C GLY A 101 -6.11 10.70 -10.57
N LEU A 102 -6.07 9.83 -9.57
CA LEU A 102 -5.06 8.78 -9.43
C LEU A 102 -5.09 7.77 -10.58
N VAL A 103 -6.28 7.33 -11.01
CA VAL A 103 -6.43 6.44 -12.17
C VAL A 103 -5.87 7.08 -13.44
N TYR A 104 -6.22 8.34 -13.70
CA TYR A 104 -5.71 9.05 -14.88
C TYR A 104 -4.20 9.32 -14.78
N LEU A 105 -3.67 9.52 -13.57
CA LEU A 105 -2.24 9.68 -13.34
C LEU A 105 -1.46 8.39 -13.62
N GLU A 106 -1.96 7.24 -13.19
CA GLU A 106 -1.40 5.92 -13.52
C GLU A 106 -1.37 5.71 -15.03
N MET A 107 -2.52 5.95 -15.70
CA MET A 107 -2.64 5.92 -17.15
C MET A 107 -1.68 6.88 -17.88
N ALA A 108 -1.37 8.03 -17.28
CA ALA A 108 -0.41 8.99 -17.83
C ALA A 108 1.02 8.48 -17.74
N LEU A 109 1.39 7.88 -16.60
CA LEU A 109 2.74 7.36 -16.36
C LEU A 109 3.04 6.11 -17.18
N GLU A 110 2.06 5.23 -17.37
CA GLU A 110 2.21 4.06 -18.25
C GLU A 110 2.55 4.46 -19.69
N ARG A 111 1.94 5.55 -20.18
CA ARG A 111 2.16 6.10 -21.52
C ARG A 111 3.44 6.93 -21.64
N THR A 112 4.00 7.38 -20.53
CA THR A 112 5.25 8.15 -20.51
C THR A 112 6.44 7.19 -20.72
N PRO A 113 7.43 7.53 -21.56
CA PRO A 113 8.61 6.69 -21.76
C PRO A 113 9.43 6.53 -20.47
N ALA A 114 10.10 5.38 -20.31
CA ALA A 114 10.79 5.02 -19.07
C ALA A 114 11.87 6.02 -18.63
N THR A 115 12.50 6.72 -19.58
CA THR A 115 13.49 7.77 -19.33
C THR A 115 12.89 8.94 -18.55
N GLU A 116 11.71 9.41 -18.97
CA GLU A 116 11.00 10.56 -18.40
C GLU A 116 10.26 10.21 -17.10
N ARG A 117 9.93 8.93 -16.87
CA ARG A 117 9.25 8.49 -15.64
C ARG A 117 10.04 8.80 -14.37
N THR A 118 11.37 8.84 -14.47
CA THR A 118 12.25 9.15 -13.33
C THR A 118 12.13 10.61 -12.87
N GLU A 119 11.76 11.52 -13.77
CA GLU A 119 11.54 12.94 -13.45
C GLU A 119 10.33 13.14 -12.55
N TRP A 120 9.32 12.27 -12.68
CA TRP A 120 8.10 12.30 -11.89
C TRP A 120 8.27 11.70 -10.49
N LEU A 121 9.39 11.03 -10.19
CA LEU A 121 9.60 10.37 -8.91
C LEU A 121 9.47 11.32 -7.72
N VAL A 122 10.17 12.45 -7.74
CA VAL A 122 10.16 13.42 -6.63
C VAL A 122 8.79 14.11 -6.48
N PRO A 123 8.16 14.63 -7.56
CA PRO A 123 6.79 15.15 -7.48
C PRO A 123 5.78 14.14 -6.92
N LEU A 124 5.83 12.89 -7.37
CA LEU A 124 4.92 11.85 -6.90
C LEU A 124 5.12 11.54 -5.42
N LEU A 125 6.37 11.35 -4.97
CA LEU A 125 6.68 11.16 -3.56
C LEU A 125 6.18 12.32 -2.70
N ALA A 126 6.38 13.56 -3.14
CA ALA A 126 5.87 14.74 -2.44
C ALA A 126 4.34 14.74 -2.33
N THR A 127 3.62 14.33 -3.37
CA THR A 127 2.15 14.22 -3.31
C THR A 127 1.65 13.16 -2.33
N PHE A 128 2.40 12.07 -2.10
CA PHE A 128 2.02 11.03 -1.14
C PHE A 128 2.01 11.53 0.31
N ALA A 129 2.84 12.52 0.68
CA ALA A 129 2.76 13.11 2.01
C ALA A 129 1.39 13.75 2.29
N VAL A 130 0.81 14.43 1.29
CA VAL A 130 -0.51 15.06 1.43
C VAL A 130 -1.62 14.01 1.51
N LEU A 131 -1.45 12.88 0.83
CA LEU A 131 -2.37 11.76 0.91
C LEU A 131 -2.32 11.08 2.30
N GLY A 132 -1.13 10.98 2.90
CA GLY A 132 -0.98 10.40 4.24
C GLY A 132 -1.54 11.27 5.36
N SER A 133 -1.30 12.59 5.31
CA SER A 133 -1.75 13.53 6.34
C SER A 133 -3.28 13.73 6.35
N ALA A 134 -3.96 13.48 5.23
CA ALA A 134 -5.42 13.55 5.13
C ALA A 134 -6.16 12.36 5.79
N GLY A 135 -5.47 11.52 6.58
CA GLY A 135 -6.06 10.32 7.20
C GLY A 135 -6.40 9.21 6.20
N VAL A 136 -6.00 9.37 4.94
CA VAL A 136 -6.31 8.42 3.85
C VAL A 136 -5.42 7.20 3.91
N LEU A 137 -4.28 7.18 4.63
CA LEU A 137 -3.33 6.05 4.61
C LEU A 137 -3.03 5.43 6.00
N MET A 138 -3.53 6.02 7.08
CA MET A 138 -3.34 5.49 8.44
C MET A 138 -4.49 4.55 8.82
N GLY A 139 -4.27 3.24 8.68
CA GLY A 139 -5.04 2.21 9.40
C GLY A 139 -6.47 1.91 8.94
N ARG A 140 -7.00 2.58 7.91
CA ARG A 140 -8.35 2.32 7.36
C ARG A 140 -8.54 2.66 5.87
N ALA A 141 -7.46 2.89 5.10
CA ALA A 141 -7.63 3.14 3.67
C ALA A 141 -8.19 1.90 2.96
N PRO A 142 -9.10 2.06 1.99
CA PRO A 142 -9.51 0.95 1.15
C PRO A 142 -8.30 0.30 0.47
N PRO A 143 -8.25 -1.05 0.36
CA PRO A 143 -7.13 -1.82 -0.23
C PRO A 143 -6.67 -1.33 -1.61
N ARG A 144 -7.52 -0.61 -2.33
CA ARG A 144 -7.28 -0.17 -3.71
C ARG A 144 -6.46 1.11 -3.85
N GLN A 145 -6.52 2.03 -2.89
CA GLN A 145 -5.62 3.20 -2.91
C GLN A 145 -4.16 2.76 -2.70
N HIS A 146 -3.95 1.72 -1.88
CA HIS A 146 -2.64 1.10 -1.71
C HIS A 146 -2.16 0.34 -2.96
N ALA A 147 -3.06 -0.36 -3.66
CA ALA A 147 -2.73 -1.05 -4.91
C ALA A 147 -2.26 -0.07 -6.01
N LEU A 148 -2.83 1.12 -6.05
CA LEU A 148 -2.49 2.18 -7.00
C LEU A 148 -1.14 2.84 -6.65
N LEU A 149 -0.83 2.99 -5.35
CA LEU A 149 0.51 3.38 -4.91
C LEU A 149 1.57 2.31 -5.20
N ALA A 150 1.18 1.02 -5.15
CA ALA A 150 2.02 -0.11 -5.54
C ALA A 150 2.30 -0.13 -7.05
N SER A 151 1.31 0.18 -7.87
CA SER A 151 1.47 0.23 -9.33
C SER A 151 2.29 1.44 -9.77
N LEU A 152 2.17 2.58 -9.06
CA LEU A 152 3.09 3.70 -9.23
C LEU A 152 4.54 3.31 -8.86
N ALA A 153 4.72 2.46 -7.84
CA ALA A 153 6.03 1.93 -7.48
C ALA A 153 6.61 1.01 -8.59
N THR A 154 5.81 0.18 -9.25
CA THR A 154 6.30 -0.58 -10.42
C THR A 154 6.70 0.32 -11.57
N THR A 155 5.89 1.33 -11.90
CA THR A 155 6.07 2.10 -13.13
C THR A 155 7.25 3.08 -13.04
N CYS A 156 7.48 3.66 -11.87
CA CYS A 156 8.53 4.67 -11.65
C CYS A 156 9.79 4.12 -10.97
N LEU A 157 9.71 3.04 -10.17
CA LEU A 157 10.88 2.53 -9.44
C LEU A 157 11.59 1.37 -10.16
N GLU A 158 10.87 0.57 -10.95
CA GLU A 158 11.48 -0.54 -11.71
C GLU A 158 12.61 -0.08 -12.65
N PRO A 159 12.51 1.07 -13.36
CA PRO A 159 13.60 1.53 -14.24
C PRO A 159 14.88 1.94 -13.50
N LEU A 160 14.83 2.09 -12.16
CA LEU A 160 15.97 2.58 -11.39
C LEU A 160 17.05 1.52 -11.25
N GLN A 161 18.30 1.92 -11.50
CA GLN A 161 19.43 1.04 -11.28
C GLN A 161 19.66 0.78 -9.78
N ALA A 162 19.88 -0.48 -9.43
CA ALA A 162 20.21 -0.90 -8.07
C ALA A 162 21.32 -1.97 -8.09
N PRO A 163 22.50 -1.71 -7.47
CA PRO A 163 22.92 -0.47 -6.83
C PRO A 163 23.12 0.69 -7.83
N PRO A 164 22.95 1.95 -7.42
CA PRO A 164 23.21 3.12 -8.26
C PRO A 164 24.72 3.33 -8.40
N VAL A 165 25.30 2.88 -9.51
CA VAL A 165 26.76 2.98 -9.79
C VAL A 165 27.04 4.00 -10.90
N THR A 166 26.08 4.22 -11.80
CA THR A 166 26.21 5.20 -12.89
C THR A 166 26.04 6.63 -12.39
N SER A 167 26.62 7.61 -13.10
CA SER A 167 26.46 9.04 -12.83
C SER A 167 24.98 9.43 -12.75
N ASP A 168 24.17 8.90 -13.66
CA ASP A 168 22.75 9.24 -13.78
C ASP A 168 21.95 8.68 -12.59
N ALA A 169 22.23 7.45 -12.17
CA ALA A 169 21.60 6.85 -11.00
C ALA A 169 22.00 7.56 -9.70
N LEU A 170 23.26 8.02 -9.59
CA LEU A 170 23.71 8.84 -8.45
C LEU A 170 23.04 10.22 -8.43
N ALA A 171 22.89 10.86 -9.59
CA ALA A 171 22.16 12.13 -9.71
C ALA A 171 20.69 11.98 -9.31
N ILE A 172 20.03 10.88 -9.70
CA ILE A 172 18.66 10.58 -9.24
C ILE A 172 18.63 10.38 -7.72
N LYS A 173 19.58 9.63 -7.16
CA LYS A 173 19.67 9.44 -5.71
C LYS A 173 19.82 10.76 -4.96
N GLU A 174 20.67 11.66 -5.46
CA GLU A 174 20.85 13.00 -4.89
C GLU A 174 19.57 13.83 -4.99
N LYS A 175 18.90 13.83 -6.15
CA LYS A 175 17.59 14.50 -6.34
C LYS A 175 16.53 13.97 -5.36
N VAL A 176 16.47 12.66 -5.13
CA VAL A 176 15.55 12.07 -4.15
C VAL A 176 15.90 12.51 -2.72
N SER A 177 17.18 12.51 -2.36
CA SER A 177 17.60 12.89 -1.01
C SER A 177 17.39 14.37 -0.69
N THR A 178 17.48 15.26 -1.69
CA THR A 178 17.35 16.72 -1.53
C THR A 178 15.94 17.22 -1.80
N GLY A 179 15.23 16.61 -2.75
CA GLY A 179 13.92 17.07 -3.22
C GLY A 179 12.73 16.50 -2.46
N VAL A 180 12.89 15.41 -1.69
CA VAL A 180 11.78 14.78 -0.95
C VAL A 180 11.81 15.22 0.52
N PRO A 181 10.75 15.90 1.02
CA PRO A 181 10.64 16.24 2.43
C PRO A 181 10.69 15.01 3.34
N THR A 182 11.34 15.13 4.51
CA THR A 182 11.49 14.01 5.46
C THR A 182 10.16 13.48 6.01
N THR A 183 9.12 14.31 6.01
CA THR A 183 7.75 13.98 6.43
C THR A 183 7.04 13.01 5.49
N VAL A 184 7.52 12.85 4.25
CA VAL A 184 6.98 11.91 3.26
C VAL A 184 7.29 10.47 3.62
N TRP A 185 8.50 10.20 4.11
CA TRP A 185 9.03 8.85 4.26
C TRP A 185 8.18 7.93 5.14
N PRO A 186 7.67 8.34 6.32
CA PRO A 186 6.83 7.47 7.13
C PRO A 186 5.60 6.97 6.37
N VAL A 187 4.91 7.85 5.64
CA VAL A 187 3.70 7.52 4.87
C VAL A 187 4.04 6.57 3.73
N THR A 188 5.06 6.92 2.93
CA THR A 188 5.46 6.09 1.78
C THR A 188 5.89 4.69 2.21
N LEU A 189 6.68 4.59 3.28
CA LEU A 189 7.17 3.31 3.78
C LEU A 189 6.05 2.47 4.41
N GLN A 190 5.06 3.08 5.05
CA GLN A 190 3.85 2.38 5.50
C GLN A 190 3.06 1.81 4.33
N CYS A 191 2.88 2.58 3.25
CA CYS A 191 2.24 2.08 2.04
C CYS A 191 3.00 0.90 1.46
N TRP A 192 4.32 1.00 1.35
CA TRP A 192 5.13 -0.12 0.86
C TRP A 192 5.05 -1.35 1.75
N ALA A 193 5.09 -1.18 3.08
CA ALA A 193 4.88 -2.27 4.01
C ALA A 193 3.54 -2.99 3.78
N TYR A 194 2.47 -2.25 3.49
CA TYR A 194 1.18 -2.84 3.11
C TYR A 194 1.27 -3.62 1.79
N THR A 195 1.88 -3.04 0.75
CA THR A 195 1.98 -3.68 -0.59
C THR A 195 2.84 -4.95 -0.61
N LEU A 196 3.86 -5.04 0.27
CA LEU A 196 4.64 -6.26 0.44
C LEU A 196 3.79 -7.40 1.00
N ARG A 197 2.77 -7.07 1.80
CA ARG A 197 1.90 -8.04 2.50
C ARG A 197 0.64 -8.40 1.71
N HIS A 198 0.07 -7.44 0.99
CA HIS A 198 -1.20 -7.60 0.29
C HIS A 198 -1.00 -7.46 -1.22
N MET A 199 -1.19 -8.56 -1.92
CA MET A 199 -1.17 -8.57 -3.38
C MET A 199 -2.37 -7.77 -3.92
N PRO A 200 -2.16 -6.85 -4.87
CA PRO A 200 -3.26 -6.19 -5.56
C PRO A 200 -4.15 -7.23 -6.27
N PRO A 201 -5.48 -7.12 -6.21
CA PRO A 201 -6.39 -8.09 -6.83
C PRO A 201 -6.27 -8.15 -8.37
N THR A 202 -5.67 -7.12 -8.99
CA THR A 202 -5.48 -7.00 -10.44
C THR A 202 -4.08 -7.41 -10.92
N ALA A 203 -3.14 -7.70 -10.01
CA ALA A 203 -1.76 -8.01 -10.39
C ALA A 203 -1.56 -9.51 -10.66
N SER A 204 -0.60 -9.85 -11.51
CA SER A 204 -0.09 -11.23 -11.62
C SER A 204 1.02 -11.47 -10.60
N LEU A 205 1.29 -12.74 -10.27
CA LEU A 205 2.37 -13.11 -9.33
C LEU A 205 3.74 -12.60 -9.79
N ALA A 206 3.99 -12.62 -11.11
CA ALA A 206 5.22 -12.10 -11.71
C ALA A 206 5.35 -10.58 -11.49
N VAL A 207 4.30 -9.82 -11.81
CA VAL A 207 4.27 -8.37 -11.61
C VAL A 207 4.43 -8.03 -10.13
N TRP A 208 3.79 -8.77 -9.22
CA TRP A 208 3.93 -8.55 -7.79
C TRP A 208 5.36 -8.82 -7.29
N THR A 209 6.00 -9.89 -7.77
CA THR A 209 7.40 -10.19 -7.43
C THR A 209 8.33 -9.07 -7.90
N THR A 210 8.13 -8.55 -9.12
CA THR A 210 8.88 -7.40 -9.64
C THR A 210 8.63 -6.14 -8.80
N THR A 211 7.37 -5.89 -8.42
CA THR A 211 6.99 -4.78 -7.53
C THR A 211 7.75 -4.83 -6.22
N LYS A 212 7.74 -5.99 -5.55
CA LYS A 212 8.44 -6.19 -4.27
C LYS A 212 9.93 -5.96 -4.41
N ARG A 213 10.55 -6.46 -5.48
CA ARG A 213 11.97 -6.23 -5.77
C ARG A 213 12.28 -4.74 -5.90
N ALA A 214 11.47 -4.02 -6.68
CA ALA A 214 11.65 -2.58 -6.88
C ALA A 214 11.52 -1.81 -5.56
N ILE A 215 10.53 -2.14 -4.73
CA ILE A 215 10.34 -1.55 -3.39
C ILE A 215 11.55 -1.79 -2.49
N LEU A 216 12.04 -3.04 -2.42
CA LEU A 216 13.18 -3.40 -1.58
C LEU A 216 14.46 -2.71 -2.05
N ASN A 217 14.75 -2.73 -3.35
CA ASN A 217 15.90 -2.04 -3.93
C ASN A 217 15.86 -0.52 -3.68
N PHE A 218 14.70 0.10 -3.87
CA PHE A 218 14.53 1.53 -3.62
C PHE A 218 14.74 1.86 -2.14
N THR A 219 14.13 1.08 -1.24
CA THR A 219 14.27 1.22 0.22
C THR A 219 15.73 1.08 0.67
N THR A 220 16.49 0.20 0.03
CA THR A 220 17.90 -0.02 0.33
C THR A 220 18.80 1.12 -0.16
N HIS A 221 18.60 1.59 -1.40
CA HIS A 221 19.59 2.44 -2.08
C HIS A 221 19.22 3.92 -2.21
N TYR A 222 17.93 4.25 -2.26
CA TYR A 222 17.42 5.60 -2.55
C TYR A 222 16.77 6.27 -1.34
N VAL A 223 16.23 5.50 -0.40
CA VAL A 223 15.68 6.07 0.85
C VAL A 223 16.83 6.49 1.78
N PRO A 224 16.83 7.74 2.29
CA PRO A 224 17.85 8.21 3.22
C PRO A 224 17.94 7.33 4.47
N PRO A 225 19.15 7.13 5.04
CA PRO A 225 19.33 6.33 6.26
C PRO A 225 18.66 6.96 7.49
N THR A 226 18.44 8.28 7.46
CA THR A 226 17.71 9.05 8.48
C THR A 226 16.20 8.83 8.43
N ALA A 227 15.68 8.09 7.44
CA ALA A 227 14.27 7.76 7.38
C ALA A 227 13.84 6.97 8.63
N SER A 228 12.63 7.24 9.10
CA SER A 228 12.00 6.62 10.28
C SER A 228 12.13 5.09 10.34
N TRP A 229 11.88 4.50 11.52
CA TRP A 229 11.87 3.05 11.77
C TRP A 229 11.10 2.21 10.74
N HIS A 230 10.15 2.82 10.01
CA HIS A 230 9.45 2.21 8.87
C HIS A 230 10.40 1.64 7.80
N ARG A 231 11.58 2.24 7.58
CA ARG A 231 12.57 1.72 6.60
C ARG A 231 13.04 0.33 7.00
N ALA A 232 13.39 0.19 8.28
CA ALA A 232 13.78 -1.07 8.87
C ALA A 232 12.63 -2.09 8.79
N TYR A 233 11.41 -1.66 9.12
CA TYR A 233 10.22 -2.51 9.06
C TYR A 233 9.92 -3.04 7.64
N VAL A 234 10.03 -2.21 6.60
CA VAL A 234 9.85 -2.63 5.20
C VAL A 234 10.87 -3.72 4.81
N LEU A 235 12.15 -3.53 5.17
CA LEU A 235 13.18 -4.53 4.92
C LEU A 235 12.91 -5.83 5.71
N PHE A 236 12.47 -5.73 6.97
CA PHE A 236 12.08 -6.88 7.77
C PHE A 236 10.94 -7.67 7.12
N LEU A 237 9.91 -6.99 6.60
CA LEU A 237 8.83 -7.63 5.85
C LEU A 237 9.34 -8.34 4.59
N GLY A 238 10.31 -7.76 3.89
CA GLY A 238 10.99 -8.41 2.76
C GLY A 238 11.66 -9.73 3.15
N THR A 239 12.25 -9.82 4.34
CA THR A 239 12.83 -11.08 4.82
C THR A 239 11.76 -12.15 5.07
N CYS A 240 10.52 -11.76 5.28
CA CYS A 240 9.41 -12.67 5.51
C CYS A 240 8.75 -13.17 4.20
N ASP A 241 9.31 -12.82 3.04
CA ASP A 241 8.76 -13.21 1.75
C ASP A 241 8.94 -14.70 1.43
N ALA A 242 7.98 -15.29 0.72
CA ALA A 242 8.05 -16.68 0.28
C ALA A 242 9.09 -16.89 -0.85
N ASN A 243 9.40 -15.85 -1.63
CA ASN A 243 10.44 -15.91 -2.65
C ASN A 243 11.82 -15.73 -2.00
N SER A 244 12.65 -16.78 -2.05
CA SER A 244 13.99 -16.77 -1.45
C SER A 244 14.87 -15.63 -1.97
N ALA A 245 14.81 -15.31 -3.26
CA ALA A 245 15.62 -14.22 -3.84
C ALA A 245 15.23 -12.85 -3.26
N LEU A 246 13.95 -12.62 -2.94
CA LEU A 246 13.50 -11.40 -2.27
C LEU A 246 13.89 -11.40 -0.79
N SER A 247 13.73 -12.54 -0.11
CA SER A 247 14.15 -12.72 1.28
C SER A 247 15.65 -12.47 1.46
N ASP A 248 16.50 -13.00 0.57
CA ASP A 248 17.96 -12.87 0.65
C ASP A 248 18.42 -11.44 0.35
N LEU A 249 17.78 -10.78 -0.63
CA LEU A 249 17.99 -9.36 -0.92
C LEU A 249 17.67 -8.50 0.31
N ALA A 250 16.52 -8.76 0.94
CA ALA A 250 16.08 -8.04 2.13
C ALA A 250 16.98 -8.33 3.32
N ASP A 251 17.40 -9.58 3.57
CA ASP A 251 18.28 -9.96 4.68
C ASP A 251 19.66 -9.29 4.54
N THR A 252 20.22 -9.29 3.33
CA THR A 252 21.48 -8.59 3.03
C THR A 252 21.37 -7.09 3.29
N SER A 253 20.24 -6.48 2.91
CA SER A 253 19.97 -5.06 3.12
C SER A 253 19.77 -4.73 4.60
N LEU A 254 19.08 -5.61 5.33
CA LEU A 254 18.79 -5.47 6.75
C LEU A 254 20.04 -5.61 7.61
N ARG A 255 21.00 -6.46 7.23
CA ARG A 255 22.30 -6.53 7.90
C ARG A 255 23.11 -5.23 7.77
N ARG A 256 22.94 -4.51 6.66
CA ARG A 256 23.57 -3.20 6.43
C ARG A 256 22.85 -2.05 7.13
N THR A 257 21.56 -2.20 7.41
CA THR A 257 20.73 -1.24 8.16
C THR A 257 20.03 -1.99 9.29
N PRO A 258 20.72 -2.21 10.44
CA PRO A 258 20.15 -3.00 11.51
C PRO A 258 18.86 -2.36 12.05
N LEU A 259 17.88 -3.21 12.42
CA LEU A 259 16.69 -2.77 13.14
C LEU A 259 17.10 -2.26 14.52
N ASP A 260 16.67 -1.06 14.87
CA ASP A 260 16.63 -0.62 16.27
C ASP A 260 15.38 -1.18 16.95
N PHE A 261 15.54 -2.30 17.64
CA PHE A 261 14.45 -3.01 18.30
C PHE A 261 13.94 -2.31 19.58
N GLU A 262 14.53 -1.19 20.01
CA GLU A 262 14.06 -0.45 21.19
C GLU A 262 13.05 0.65 20.83
N THR A 263 12.85 0.92 19.54
CA THR A 263 11.85 1.90 19.07
C THR A 263 10.42 1.38 19.34
N PRO A 264 9.61 2.00 20.23
CA PRO A 264 8.29 1.49 20.60
C PRO A 264 7.29 1.28 19.44
N PRO A 265 7.16 2.20 18.46
CA PRO A 265 6.22 1.98 17.36
C PRO A 265 6.63 0.82 16.43
N LEU A 266 7.93 0.54 16.30
CA LEU A 266 8.40 -0.64 15.58
C LEU A 266 8.02 -1.93 16.31
N VAL A 267 8.24 -1.97 17.64
CA VAL A 267 7.83 -3.11 18.48
C VAL A 267 6.33 -3.37 18.36
N SER A 268 5.51 -2.32 18.40
CA SER A 268 4.06 -2.43 18.17
C SER A 268 3.73 -3.00 16.79
N ALA A 269 4.44 -2.58 15.74
CA ALA A 269 4.22 -3.07 14.38
C ALA A 269 4.64 -4.56 14.22
N LEU A 270 5.68 -5.00 14.93
CA LEU A 270 6.10 -6.41 14.97
C LEU A 270 5.07 -7.28 15.71
N TYR A 271 4.52 -6.80 16.83
CA TYR A 271 3.43 -7.49 17.51
C TYR A 271 2.18 -7.58 16.64
N ALA A 272 1.77 -6.48 16.00
CA ALA A 272 0.64 -6.49 15.07
C ALA A 272 0.85 -7.52 13.95
N LEU A 273 2.05 -7.56 13.35
CA LEU A 273 2.41 -8.54 12.34
C LEU A 273 2.29 -9.98 12.85
N TYR A 274 2.71 -10.27 14.09
CA TYR A 274 2.57 -11.61 14.67
C TYR A 274 1.09 -12.03 14.80
N PHE A 275 0.23 -11.12 15.28
CA PHE A 275 -1.17 -11.44 15.55
C PHE A 275 -2.04 -11.47 14.30
N GLU A 276 -1.76 -10.65 13.28
CA GLU A 276 -2.50 -10.66 12.01
C GLU A 276 -2.39 -12.01 11.29
N GLN A 277 -1.26 -12.71 11.45
CA GLN A 277 -1.08 -14.06 10.92
C GLN A 277 -2.03 -15.08 11.57
N ASN A 278 -2.53 -14.82 12.79
CA ASN A 278 -3.53 -15.69 13.42
C ASN A 278 -4.91 -15.51 12.79
N VAL A 279 -5.27 -14.30 12.35
CA VAL A 279 -6.58 -14.02 11.74
C VAL A 279 -6.69 -14.68 10.36
N ALA A 280 -5.62 -14.62 9.55
CA ALA A 280 -5.58 -15.23 8.22
C ALA A 280 -5.69 -16.77 8.25
N ALA A 281 -5.26 -17.42 9.33
CA ALA A 281 -5.32 -18.88 9.47
C ALA A 281 -6.75 -19.42 9.72
N HIS A 282 -7.67 -18.60 10.24
CA HIS A 282 -9.03 -19.04 10.61
C HIS A 282 -10.07 -18.86 9.49
N SER A 283 -9.73 -18.17 8.40
CA SER A 283 -10.64 -17.96 7.25
C SER A 283 -10.60 -19.09 6.20
N GLY A 284 -9.94 -20.21 6.48
CA GLY A 284 -9.64 -21.28 5.51
C GLY A 284 -10.46 -22.57 5.67
N THR A 285 -11.78 -22.53 5.90
CA THR A 285 -12.61 -23.76 5.88
C THR A 285 -13.91 -23.60 5.09
N GLY A 286 -13.93 -24.19 3.90
CA GLY A 286 -15.11 -24.43 3.07
C GLY A 286 -14.71 -25.02 1.72
N PRO A 287 -15.26 -26.16 1.27
CA PRO A 287 -14.88 -26.79 0.01
C PRO A 287 -15.31 -25.93 -1.19
N PRO A 288 -14.59 -25.99 -2.33
CA PRO A 288 -14.91 -25.20 -3.51
C PRO A 288 -16.14 -25.81 -4.20
N THR A 289 -17.30 -25.16 -4.07
CA THR A 289 -18.39 -25.36 -5.03
C THR A 289 -17.99 -24.71 -6.35
N VAL A 290 -17.44 -25.53 -7.25
CA VAL A 290 -17.21 -25.14 -8.65
C VAL A 290 -18.57 -25.07 -9.34
N THR A 291 -19.12 -23.87 -9.48
CA THR A 291 -20.14 -23.60 -10.51
C THR A 291 -19.44 -23.07 -11.76
N PRO A 292 -19.72 -23.64 -12.95
CA PRO A 292 -19.06 -23.21 -14.19
C PRO A 292 -19.62 -21.85 -14.62
N ALA A 293 -18.78 -20.82 -14.62
CA ALA A 293 -19.13 -19.53 -15.23
C ALA A 293 -18.89 -19.63 -16.75
N THR A 294 -19.99 -19.62 -17.49
CA THR A 294 -20.04 -19.45 -18.95
C THR A 294 -19.49 -18.07 -19.34
N PRO A 295 -18.74 -17.92 -20.44
CA PRO A 295 -18.19 -16.63 -20.85
C PRO A 295 -19.18 -15.90 -21.77
N THR A 296 -19.67 -14.73 -21.38
CA THR A 296 -20.38 -13.81 -22.27
C THR A 296 -19.92 -12.35 -22.11
N ALA A 297 -19.08 -11.92 -23.06
CA ALA A 297 -19.03 -10.60 -23.73
C ALA A 297 -18.76 -9.30 -22.93
N PRO A 298 -18.22 -8.24 -23.58
CA PRO A 298 -17.31 -7.28 -22.95
C PRO A 298 -18.04 -6.09 -22.31
N ALA A 299 -17.97 -5.98 -20.98
CA ALA A 299 -18.54 -4.85 -20.26
C ALA A 299 -17.51 -3.72 -20.09
N ASN A 300 -17.69 -2.64 -20.87
CA ASN A 300 -17.10 -1.29 -20.80
C ASN A 300 -15.97 -1.05 -19.78
N ALA A 301 -14.82 -0.56 -20.26
CA ALA A 301 -13.69 -0.13 -19.43
C ALA A 301 -14.06 0.91 -18.34
N LEU A 302 -15.17 1.63 -18.51
CA LEU A 302 -15.64 2.52 -17.46
C LEU A 302 -16.41 1.80 -16.34
N SER A 303 -17.10 0.68 -16.61
CA SER A 303 -17.69 -0.14 -15.54
C SER A 303 -16.61 -0.80 -14.69
N SER A 304 -15.47 -1.21 -15.27
CA SER A 304 -14.33 -1.70 -14.49
C SER A 304 -13.64 -0.59 -13.71
N LEU A 305 -13.48 0.62 -14.29
CA LEU A 305 -12.91 1.80 -13.61
C LEU A 305 -13.83 2.39 -12.53
N LEU A 306 -15.14 2.43 -12.77
CA LEU A 306 -16.15 2.85 -11.81
C LEU A 306 -16.27 1.81 -10.70
N ALA A 307 -16.34 0.52 -11.03
CA ALA A 307 -16.27 -0.55 -10.04
C ALA A 307 -14.96 -0.50 -9.24
N ALA A 308 -13.82 -0.14 -9.86
CA ALA A 308 -12.54 0.08 -9.20
C ALA A 308 -12.60 1.27 -8.22
N ALA A 309 -13.23 2.38 -8.61
CA ALA A 309 -13.34 3.61 -7.85
C ALA A 309 -14.42 3.62 -6.73
N THR A 310 -15.49 2.81 -6.84
CA THR A 310 -16.67 2.86 -5.95
C THR A 310 -16.85 1.65 -5.02
N ALA A 311 -16.14 0.52 -5.22
CA ALA A 311 -16.38 -0.64 -4.37
C ALA A 311 -15.84 -0.44 -2.93
N ALA A 312 -16.76 -0.27 -1.99
CA ALA A 312 -16.54 -0.36 -0.54
C ALA A 312 -16.63 -1.81 -0.01
N GLY A 313 -16.91 -2.79 -0.88
CA GLY A 313 -16.91 -4.22 -0.55
C GLY A 313 -15.83 -4.95 -1.34
N SER A 314 -14.87 -5.55 -0.63
CA SER A 314 -13.83 -6.36 -1.25
C SER A 314 -14.38 -7.74 -1.62
N PRO A 315 -14.22 -8.25 -2.85
CA PRO A 315 -14.00 -9.68 -3.02
C PRO A 315 -12.68 -10.01 -2.29
N ALA A 316 -12.63 -11.12 -1.56
CA ALA A 316 -11.45 -11.54 -0.81
C ALA A 316 -10.20 -11.49 -1.71
N ALA A 317 -9.21 -10.69 -1.33
CA ALA A 317 -7.93 -10.65 -2.03
C ALA A 317 -7.34 -12.08 -2.02
N PRO A 318 -6.78 -12.57 -3.13
CA PRO A 318 -6.10 -13.85 -3.13
C PRO A 318 -4.93 -13.78 -2.15
N SER A 319 -5.10 -14.40 -0.98
CA SER A 319 -4.02 -14.55 -0.02
C SER A 319 -3.07 -15.59 -0.58
N VAL A 320 -1.98 -15.14 -1.19
CA VAL A 320 -0.82 -16.01 -1.42
C VAL A 320 -0.41 -16.54 -0.04
N SER A 321 -0.26 -17.85 0.08
CA SER A 321 0.07 -18.54 1.33
C SER A 321 1.43 -18.04 1.84
N VAL A 322 1.39 -17.03 2.70
CA VAL A 322 2.55 -16.64 3.49
C VAL A 322 2.91 -17.84 4.36
N ASP A 323 4.18 -18.22 4.43
CA ASP A 323 4.63 -19.20 5.41
C ASP A 323 4.53 -18.58 6.82
N VAL A 324 3.33 -18.68 7.38
CA VAL A 324 2.91 -18.18 8.69
C VAL A 324 3.94 -18.53 9.76
N VAL A 325 4.51 -19.74 9.69
CA VAL A 325 5.48 -20.24 10.67
C VAL A 325 6.79 -19.47 10.56
N THR A 326 7.32 -19.29 9.36
CA THR A 326 8.57 -18.55 9.13
C THR A 326 8.43 -17.09 9.57
N VAL A 327 7.31 -16.44 9.28
CA VAL A 327 7.06 -15.05 9.73
C VAL A 327 7.03 -14.97 11.25
N LYS A 328 6.23 -15.82 11.91
CA LYS A 328 6.14 -15.85 13.37
C LYS A 328 7.50 -16.10 14.04
N HIS A 329 8.28 -17.01 13.49
CA HIS A 329 9.62 -17.32 14.00
C HIS A 329 10.58 -16.13 13.85
N LYS A 330 10.61 -15.46 12.68
CA LYS A 330 11.43 -14.26 12.46
C LYS A 330 11.03 -13.11 13.38
N VAL A 331 9.73 -12.90 13.59
CA VAL A 331 9.21 -11.88 14.51
C VAL A 331 9.61 -12.19 15.95
N LEU A 332 9.43 -13.43 16.43
CA LEU A 332 9.88 -13.84 17.77
C LEU A 332 11.37 -13.62 17.98
N THR A 333 12.18 -14.01 17.00
CA THR A 333 13.64 -13.84 17.05
C THR A 333 14.04 -12.36 17.08
N ALA A 334 13.26 -11.48 16.46
CA ALA A 334 13.41 -10.04 16.54
C ALA A 334 12.99 -9.48 17.91
N LEU A 335 11.82 -9.86 18.42
CA LEU A 335 11.30 -9.40 19.72
C LEU A 335 12.19 -9.82 20.89
N ALA A 336 12.83 -10.99 20.81
CA ALA A 336 13.78 -11.48 21.80
C ALA A 336 15.10 -10.70 21.88
N LYS A 337 15.25 -9.61 21.11
CA LYS A 337 16.39 -8.68 21.18
C LYS A 337 16.04 -7.34 21.84
N SER A 338 14.76 -7.13 22.20
CA SER A 338 14.23 -5.86 22.69
C SER A 338 13.81 -5.92 24.15
N LYS A 339 14.19 -4.92 24.94
CA LYS A 339 13.70 -4.76 26.32
C LYS A 339 12.29 -4.16 26.35
N VAL A 340 12.02 -3.23 25.45
CA VAL A 340 10.67 -2.64 25.29
C VAL A 340 9.64 -3.72 24.93
N ALA A 341 9.98 -4.65 24.02
CA ALA A 341 9.12 -5.78 23.71
C ALA A 341 8.90 -6.70 24.93
N ALA A 342 9.97 -6.99 25.68
CA ALA A 342 9.87 -7.84 26.86
C ALA A 342 8.88 -7.30 27.91
N SER A 343 8.81 -5.98 28.04
CA SER A 343 7.95 -5.29 29.02
C SER A 343 6.54 -4.97 28.50
N ALA A 344 6.22 -5.29 27.23
CA ALA A 344 4.96 -4.95 26.60
C ALA A 344 3.84 -5.96 26.93
N PHE A 345 3.41 -6.02 28.19
CA PHE A 345 2.27 -6.85 28.61
C PHE A 345 0.92 -6.23 28.17
N PRO A 346 -0.09 -7.04 27.82
CA PRO A 346 -0.10 -8.50 27.77
C PRO A 346 0.39 -9.09 26.42
N PHE A 347 0.91 -8.27 25.51
CA PHE A 347 1.26 -8.70 24.14
C PHE A 347 2.42 -9.70 24.12
N CYS A 348 3.49 -9.45 24.88
CA CYS A 348 4.63 -10.37 24.98
C CYS A 348 4.20 -11.77 25.47
N TRP A 349 3.33 -11.82 26.48
CA TRP A 349 2.80 -13.07 27.01
C TRP A 349 1.91 -13.82 26.02
N LYS A 350 1.00 -13.11 25.34
CA LYS A 350 0.16 -13.71 24.28
C LYS A 350 1.00 -14.34 23.15
N VAL A 351 2.11 -13.70 22.78
CA VAL A 351 3.05 -14.22 21.79
C VAL A 351 3.75 -15.49 22.31
N ILE A 352 4.19 -15.50 23.57
CA ILE A 352 4.82 -16.68 24.20
C ILE A 352 3.83 -17.85 24.22
N VAL A 353 2.62 -17.65 24.78
CA VAL A 353 1.59 -18.68 24.87
C VAL A 353 1.21 -19.19 23.48
N GLY A 354 1.02 -18.30 22.50
CA GLY A 354 0.70 -18.69 21.13
C GLY A 354 1.83 -19.45 20.42
N ALA A 355 3.09 -19.19 20.78
CA ALA A 355 4.25 -19.89 20.23
C ALA A 355 4.44 -21.29 20.85
N LEU A 356 4.17 -21.43 22.15
CA LEU A 356 4.37 -22.66 22.92
C LEU A 356 3.23 -23.65 22.74
N PHE A 357 1.99 -23.16 22.88
CA PHE A 357 0.76 -23.96 22.91
C PHE A 357 -0.08 -23.79 21.65
N GLY A 358 0.51 -23.25 20.58
CA GLY A 358 -0.15 -23.14 19.28
C GLY A 358 -0.49 -24.52 18.71
N THR A 359 -1.65 -24.62 18.06
CA THR A 359 -2.11 -25.84 17.37
C THR A 359 -2.11 -25.60 15.86
N PRO A 360 -1.46 -26.43 15.02
CA PRO A 360 -0.61 -27.58 15.39
C PRO A 360 0.71 -27.15 16.08
N PRO A 361 1.32 -28.02 16.91
CA PRO A 361 2.58 -27.73 17.58
C PRO A 361 3.71 -27.65 16.56
N VAL A 362 4.52 -26.59 16.66
CA VAL A 362 5.68 -26.37 15.78
C VAL A 362 6.93 -26.21 16.63
N HIS A 363 7.81 -27.22 16.63
CA HIS A 363 9.00 -27.26 17.49
C HIS A 363 9.90 -26.01 17.34
N LYS A 364 10.11 -25.54 16.11
CA LYS A 364 10.90 -24.32 15.82
C LYS A 364 10.31 -23.08 16.50
N LEU A 365 8.98 -22.99 16.53
CA LEU A 365 8.26 -21.87 17.16
C LEU A 365 8.27 -22.00 18.68
N GLN A 366 8.13 -23.22 19.20
CA GLN A 366 8.22 -23.51 20.63
C GLN A 366 9.60 -23.16 21.20
N GLN A 367 10.68 -23.55 20.53
CA GLN A 367 12.04 -23.20 20.92
C GLN A 367 12.25 -21.68 20.96
N ALA A 368 11.77 -20.97 19.94
CA ALA A 368 11.82 -19.50 19.91
C ALA A 368 10.94 -18.85 20.99
N GLY A 369 9.78 -19.43 21.29
CA GLY A 369 8.89 -19.01 22.38
C GLY A 369 9.53 -19.18 23.75
N LEU A 370 10.20 -20.30 24.01
CA LEU A 370 10.97 -20.53 25.24
C LEU A 370 12.13 -19.55 25.37
N GLY A 371 12.86 -19.30 24.29
CA GLY A 371 13.92 -18.30 24.27
C GLY A 371 13.40 -16.89 24.58
N PHE A 372 12.23 -16.53 24.04
CA PHE A 372 11.61 -15.24 24.34
C PHE A 372 11.08 -15.18 25.78
N LEU A 373 10.51 -16.25 26.32
CA LEU A 373 10.13 -16.35 27.73
C LEU A 373 11.32 -16.12 28.66
N GLN A 374 12.45 -16.79 28.39
CA GLN A 374 13.68 -16.59 29.15
C GLN A 374 14.17 -15.13 29.06
N TRP A 375 14.05 -14.52 27.87
CA TRP A 375 14.41 -13.12 27.67
C TRP A 375 13.49 -12.19 28.49
N VAL A 376 12.18 -12.40 28.46
CA VAL A 376 11.19 -11.64 29.27
C VAL A 376 11.52 -11.74 30.75
N ALA A 377 11.76 -12.95 31.26
CA ALA A 377 12.09 -13.16 32.67
C ALA A 377 13.37 -12.41 33.10
N ARG A 378 14.31 -12.17 32.18
CA ARG A 378 15.60 -11.51 32.47
C ARG A 378 15.58 -10.00 32.25
N MET A 379 14.79 -9.52 31.29
CA MET A 379 14.93 -8.15 30.75
C MET A 379 13.68 -7.29 30.90
N ALA A 380 12.53 -7.86 31.25
CA ALA A 380 11.32 -7.09 31.48
C ALA A 380 11.44 -6.26 32.77
N ASP A 381 10.71 -5.15 32.81
CA ASP A 381 10.63 -4.30 34.00
C ASP A 381 10.07 -5.07 35.21
N GLN A 382 10.71 -4.91 36.36
CA GLN A 382 10.41 -5.66 37.58
C GLN A 382 8.97 -5.39 38.05
N ALA A 383 8.52 -4.14 37.98
CA ALA A 383 7.15 -3.78 38.37
C ALA A 383 6.10 -4.50 37.50
N VAL A 384 6.39 -4.67 36.21
CA VAL A 384 5.52 -5.36 35.26
C VAL A 384 5.53 -6.87 35.52
N LEU A 385 6.69 -7.44 35.84
CA LEU A 385 6.81 -8.86 36.20
C LEU A 385 6.05 -9.19 37.48
N GLU A 386 6.16 -8.36 38.52
CA GLU A 386 5.43 -8.55 39.78
C GLU A 386 3.91 -8.48 39.57
N GLN A 387 3.44 -7.53 38.77
CA GLN A 387 2.02 -7.38 38.46
C GLN A 387 1.44 -8.59 37.69
N ASN A 388 2.23 -9.22 36.82
CA ASN A 388 1.79 -10.32 35.94
C ASN A 388 2.30 -11.70 36.39
N ALA A 389 3.00 -11.80 37.52
CA ALA A 389 3.57 -13.02 38.09
C ALA A 389 2.60 -14.21 38.14
N PRO A 390 1.32 -14.09 38.57
CA PRO A 390 0.42 -15.23 38.64
C PRO A 390 0.12 -15.85 37.28
N GLU A 391 -0.03 -15.04 36.23
CA GLU A 391 -0.24 -15.53 34.86
C GLU A 391 1.00 -16.24 34.32
N ILE A 392 2.18 -15.65 34.56
CA ILE A 392 3.46 -16.22 34.14
C ILE A 392 3.69 -17.59 34.79
N LEU A 393 3.47 -17.68 36.11
CA LEU A 393 3.60 -18.94 36.87
C LEU A 393 2.58 -19.99 36.42
N ALA A 394 1.32 -19.61 36.17
CA ALA A 394 0.32 -20.54 35.67
C ALA A 394 0.71 -21.10 34.28
N GLY A 395 1.24 -20.24 33.39
CA GLY A 395 1.69 -20.67 32.07
C GLY A 395 2.93 -21.55 32.12
N THR A 396 3.93 -21.23 32.94
CA THR A 396 5.15 -22.07 33.08
C THR A 396 4.85 -23.42 33.72
N LEU A 397 3.96 -23.46 34.71
CA LEU A 397 3.48 -24.72 35.29
C LEU A 397 2.79 -25.61 34.26
N ARG A 398 2.08 -25.03 33.28
CA ARG A 398 1.49 -25.80 32.19
C ARG A 398 2.55 -26.45 31.31
N ILE A 399 3.64 -25.73 30.99
CA ILE A 399 4.78 -26.28 30.22
C ILE A 399 5.39 -27.49 30.95
N VAL A 400 5.56 -27.38 32.27
CA VAL A 400 6.18 -28.45 33.10
C VAL A 400 5.26 -29.67 33.26
N LYS A 401 3.94 -29.46 33.29
CA LYS A 401 2.94 -30.53 33.49
C LYS A 401 2.56 -31.25 32.20
N GLU A 402 2.86 -30.70 31.03
CA GLU A 402 2.63 -31.38 29.75
C GLU A 402 3.66 -32.52 29.61
N PRO A 403 3.24 -33.80 29.51
CA PRO A 403 4.18 -34.90 29.32
C PRO A 403 4.86 -34.75 27.95
N PRO A 404 6.15 -35.13 27.80
CA PRO A 404 6.80 -35.12 26.49
C PRO A 404 6.02 -36.02 25.54
N GLY A 405 5.33 -35.42 24.57
CA GLY A 405 4.58 -36.15 23.54
C GLY A 405 5.55 -36.98 22.69
N HIS A 406 5.24 -38.27 22.54
CA HIS A 406 5.92 -39.21 21.65
C HIS A 406 5.79 -38.84 20.17
#